data_AF-A0A1G8HQH6-F1
#
_entry.id   AF-A0A1G8HQH6-F1
#
_cell.length_a   1.000
_cell.length_b   1.000
_cell.length_c   1.000
_cell.angle_alpha   90.00
_cell.angle_beta   90.00
_cell.angle_gamma   90.00
#
_symmetry.space_group_name_H-M   'P 1'
#
loop_
_entity.id
_entity.type
_entity.pdbx_description
1 polymer ?
#
loop_
_entity_poly.entity_id
_entity_poly.type
_entity_poly.pdbx_seq_one_letter_code
_entity_poly.pdbx_strand_id
1 'polypeptide(L)'
;MQAGQWLCWIPGGLLLGAGLAALVAAEALRRRHGKTVLALSPDTLQFANASSATPWHSFDAFELEQRPFSLTLVFSVAAGHRAPPLGPTTLKALAAPDATRVAGGLRVRLWLLNPMLDGQRLDFAALTDLLYGYLDAAQARHTLGKLFPAAHRSGAVRQSMGQ
;
A
#
# COMPACT_ATOMS: atom_id res chain seq x y z
N MET A 1 -32.11 -26.67 -43.68
CA MET A 1 -31.86 -25.34 -43.04
C MET A 1 -31.20 -25.56 -41.67
N GLN A 2 -29.89 -25.78 -41.61
CA GLN A 2 -29.18 -26.01 -40.32
C GLN A 2 -27.97 -25.09 -40.12
N ALA A 3 -27.44 -24.46 -41.17
CA ALA A 3 -26.27 -23.59 -41.08
C ALA A 3 -26.54 -22.22 -40.43
N GLY A 4 -27.79 -21.72 -40.45
CA GLY A 4 -28.14 -20.40 -39.91
C GLY A 4 -28.24 -20.33 -38.39
N GLN A 5 -28.47 -21.47 -37.72
CA GLN A 5 -28.62 -21.53 -36.26
C GLN A 5 -27.25 -21.45 -35.56
N TRP A 6 -26.20 -22.01 -36.14
CA TRP A 6 -24.84 -21.95 -35.56
C TRP A 6 -24.22 -20.55 -35.58
N LEU A 7 -24.53 -19.73 -36.60
CA LEU A 7 -24.02 -18.37 -36.71
C LEU A 7 -24.59 -17.41 -35.66
N CYS A 8 -25.80 -17.65 -35.15
CA CYS A 8 -26.43 -16.83 -34.12
C CYS A 8 -25.92 -17.14 -32.69
N TRP A 9 -25.36 -18.34 -32.47
CA TRP A 9 -24.89 -18.76 -31.15
C TRP A 9 -23.51 -18.20 -30.80
N ILE A 10 -22.66 -17.97 -31.80
CA ILE A 10 -21.33 -17.38 -31.60
C ILE A 10 -21.41 -15.96 -30.99
N PRO A 11 -22.19 -15.01 -31.53
CA PRO A 11 -22.32 -13.69 -30.91
C PRO A 11 -22.99 -13.76 -29.54
N GLY A 12 -23.98 -14.65 -29.34
CA GLY A 12 -24.60 -14.87 -28.03
C GLY A 12 -23.63 -15.39 -26.97
N GLY A 13 -22.78 -16.36 -27.34
CA GLY A 13 -21.73 -16.90 -26.49
C GLY A 13 -20.64 -15.87 -26.16
N LEU A 14 -20.26 -15.03 -27.13
CA LEU A 14 -19.34 -13.92 -26.90
C LEU A 14 -19.91 -12.88 -25.94
N LEU A 15 -21.19 -12.52 -26.08
CA LEU A 15 -21.87 -11.57 -25.18
C LEU A 15 -21.98 -12.12 -23.75
N LEU A 16 -22.33 -13.40 -23.61
CA LEU A 16 -22.37 -14.08 -22.31
C LEU A 16 -20.97 -14.16 -21.68
N GLY A 17 -19.94 -14.51 -22.45
CA GLY A 17 -18.56 -14.55 -22.00
C GLY A 17 -18.06 -13.17 -21.54
N ALA A 18 -18.33 -12.13 -22.32
CA ALA A 18 -18.01 -10.75 -21.97
C ALA A 18 -18.76 -10.28 -20.71
N GLY A 19 -20.04 -10.63 -20.57
CA GLY A 19 -20.85 -10.32 -19.39
C GLY A 19 -20.31 -10.98 -18.11
N LEU A 20 -19.94 -12.26 -18.18
CA LEU A 20 -19.32 -12.98 -17.06
C LEU A 20 -17.95 -12.39 -16.70
N ALA A 21 -17.12 -12.05 -17.69
CA ALA A 21 -15.84 -11.40 -17.46
C ALA A 21 -16.01 -10.03 -16.78
N ALA A 22 -16.98 -9.22 -17.20
CA ALA A 22 -17.30 -7.94 -16.59
C ALA A 22 -17.78 -8.10 -15.14
N LEU A 23 -18.62 -9.10 -14.86
CA LEU A 23 -19.08 -9.44 -13.50
C LEU A 23 -17.92 -9.85 -12.58
N VAL A 24 -17.01 -10.70 -13.05
CA VAL A 24 -15.82 -11.10 -12.29
C VAL A 24 -14.92 -9.89 -12.01
N ALA A 25 -14.72 -9.01 -12.99
CA ALA A 25 -13.96 -7.78 -12.82
C ALA A 25 -14.63 -6.81 -11.83
N ALA A 26 -15.95 -6.65 -11.91
CA ALA A 26 -16.71 -5.79 -11.01
C ALA A 26 -16.66 -6.31 -9.56
N GLU A 27 -16.80 -7.62 -9.35
CA GLU A 27 -16.68 -8.25 -8.04
C GLU A 27 -15.26 -8.13 -7.47
N ALA A 28 -14.23 -8.28 -8.31
CA ALA A 28 -12.85 -8.04 -7.93
C ALA A 28 -12.63 -6.59 -7.48
N LEU A 29 -13.19 -5.62 -8.19
CA LEU A 29 -13.12 -4.20 -7.83
C LEU A 29 -13.92 -3.88 -6.56
N ARG A 30 -15.09 -4.52 -6.37
CA ARG A 30 -15.90 -4.40 -5.15
C ARG A 30 -15.15 -4.90 -3.93
N ARG A 31 -14.51 -6.07 -4.01
CA ARG A 31 -13.68 -6.64 -2.93
C ARG A 31 -12.46 -5.79 -2.61
N ARG A 32 -12.03 -4.95 -3.54
CA ARG A 32 -10.92 -4.01 -3.38
C ARG A 32 -11.37 -2.70 -2.73
N HIS A 33 -12.61 -2.29 -2.96
CA HIS A 33 -13.17 -1.06 -2.44
C HIS A 33 -13.27 -1.14 -0.90
N GLY A 34 -12.67 -0.18 -0.20
CA GLY A 34 -12.67 -0.12 1.26
C GLY A 34 -11.61 -0.98 1.97
N LYS A 35 -10.72 -1.66 1.25
CA LYS A 35 -9.58 -2.33 1.89
C LYS A 35 -8.51 -1.31 2.29
N THR A 36 -8.20 -1.25 3.58
CA THR A 36 -7.04 -0.51 4.07
C THR A 36 -5.77 -1.16 3.55
N VAL A 37 -5.03 -0.42 2.73
CA VAL A 37 -3.85 -0.91 2.02
C VAL A 37 -2.56 -0.66 2.81
N LEU A 38 -2.53 0.51 3.44
CA LEU A 38 -1.40 1.05 4.16
C LEU A 38 -1.96 1.81 5.36
N ALA A 39 -1.58 1.39 6.56
CA ALA A 39 -1.89 2.12 7.78
C ALA A 39 -0.65 2.93 8.18
N LEU A 40 -0.84 4.23 8.31
CA LEU A 40 0.20 5.18 8.69
C LEU A 40 -0.03 5.57 10.16
N SER A 41 1.00 5.44 10.97
CA SER A 41 1.05 5.95 12.33
C SER A 41 2.27 6.85 12.49
N PRO A 42 2.33 7.71 13.51
CA PRO A 42 3.44 8.65 13.69
C PRO A 42 4.82 7.98 13.72
N ASP A 43 4.92 6.74 14.23
CA ASP A 43 6.19 6.04 14.44
C ASP A 43 6.32 4.76 13.60
N THR A 44 5.20 4.23 13.09
CA THR A 44 5.16 2.97 12.36
C THR A 44 4.33 3.04 11.09
N LEU A 45 4.71 2.24 10.11
CA LEU A 45 4.01 2.00 8.87
C LEU A 45 3.64 0.51 8.80
N GLN A 46 2.39 0.19 8.50
CA GLN A 46 1.93 -1.19 8.37
C GLN A 46 1.26 -1.42 7.01
N PHE A 47 1.79 -2.38 6.26
CA PHE A 47 1.16 -2.87 5.03
C PHE A 47 0.03 -3.84 5.37
N ALA A 48 -1.02 -3.86 4.57
CA ALA A 48 -2.18 -4.74 4.77
C ALA A 48 -1.81 -6.24 4.88
N ASN A 49 -0.76 -6.65 4.18
CA ASN A 49 -0.25 -8.02 4.19
C ASN A 49 1.02 -8.20 5.04
N ALA A 50 1.45 -7.19 5.80
CA ALA A 50 2.56 -7.34 6.74
C ALA A 50 2.05 -7.86 8.09
N SER A 51 2.75 -8.83 8.67
CA SER A 51 2.38 -9.41 9.97
C SER A 51 2.63 -8.47 11.15
N SER A 52 3.48 -7.45 10.96
CA SER A 52 3.86 -6.50 12.00
C SER A 52 4.02 -5.09 11.43
N ALA A 53 3.72 -4.08 12.25
CA ALA A 53 4.06 -2.69 11.98
C ALA A 53 5.59 -2.54 11.85
N THR A 54 6.04 -1.81 10.83
CA THR A 54 7.44 -1.54 10.55
C THR A 54 7.76 -0.10 10.93
N PRO A 55 8.81 0.17 11.72
CA PRO A 55 9.16 1.54 12.07
C PRO A 55 9.52 2.37 10.84
N TRP A 56 9.12 3.64 10.81
CA TRP A 56 9.42 4.54 9.68
C TRP A 56 10.92 4.70 9.42
N HIS A 57 11.75 4.73 10.48
CA HIS A 57 13.20 4.83 10.37
C HIS A 57 13.88 3.62 9.70
N SER A 58 13.14 2.52 9.47
CA SER A 58 13.66 1.38 8.69
C SER A 58 13.62 1.66 7.19
N PHE A 59 12.95 2.72 6.75
CA PHE A 59 12.92 3.17 5.36
C PHE A 59 13.79 4.43 5.21
N ASP A 60 14.58 4.46 4.15
CA ASP A 60 15.49 5.57 3.83
C ASP A 60 14.88 6.51 2.79
N ALA A 61 14.13 5.94 1.83
CA ALA A 61 13.50 6.69 0.76
C ALA A 61 12.20 6.03 0.32
N PHE A 62 11.39 6.78 -0.42
CA PHE A 62 10.26 6.25 -1.18
C PHE A 62 10.28 6.79 -2.60
N GLU A 63 9.80 5.98 -3.54
CA GLU A 63 9.59 6.36 -4.94
C GLU A 63 8.10 6.23 -5.24
N LEU A 64 7.53 7.24 -5.90
CA LEU A 64 6.16 7.21 -6.40
C LEU A 64 6.18 7.18 -7.93
N GLU A 65 5.58 6.16 -8.52
CA GLU A 65 5.43 6.03 -9.97
C GLU A 65 3.94 6.06 -10.33
N GLN A 66 3.50 7.14 -10.97
CA GLN A 66 2.13 7.26 -11.48
C GLN A 66 2.06 6.86 -12.96
N ARG A 67 1.18 5.91 -13.27
CA ARG A 67 0.78 5.51 -14.62
C ARG A 67 -0.72 5.80 -14.80
N PRO A 68 -1.24 5.87 -16.05
CA PRO A 68 -2.61 6.32 -16.33
C PRO A 68 -3.71 5.58 -15.57
N PHE A 69 -3.49 4.32 -15.22
CA PHE A 69 -4.45 3.50 -14.46
C PHE A 69 -3.82 2.85 -13.22
N SER A 70 -2.67 3.33 -12.77
CA SER A 70 -2.05 2.75 -11.58
C SER A 70 -1.03 3.66 -10.93
N LEU A 71 -1.03 3.69 -9.62
CA LEU A 71 -0.03 4.34 -8.79
C LEU A 71 0.79 3.26 -8.08
N THR A 72 2.10 3.29 -8.26
CA THR A 72 3.02 2.41 -7.56
C THR A 72 3.79 3.20 -6.51
N LEU A 73 3.84 2.70 -5.29
CA LEU A 73 4.69 3.22 -4.22
C LEU A 73 5.79 2.20 -3.94
N VAL A 74 7.05 2.61 -3.96
CA VAL A 74 8.19 1.75 -3.64
C VAL A 74 8.92 2.33 -2.44
N PHE A 75 8.91 1.62 -1.32
CA PHE A 75 9.69 1.99 -0.15
C PHE A 75 11.06 1.32 -0.21
N SER A 76 12.12 2.10 -0.07
CA SER A 76 13.51 1.65 0.04
C SER A 76 13.89 1.49 1.50
N VAL A 77 14.36 0.30 1.88
CA VAL A 77 14.75 -0.03 3.24
C VAL A 77 16.19 0.42 3.48
N ALA A 78 16.43 1.04 4.63
CA ALA A 78 17.74 1.55 5.04
C ALA A 78 18.78 0.43 5.19
N ALA A 79 20.05 0.77 4.97
CA ALA A 79 21.16 -0.17 5.10
C ALA A 79 21.22 -0.75 6.53
N GLY A 80 21.31 -2.08 6.64
CA GLY A 80 21.32 -2.79 7.93
C GLY A 80 19.93 -3.14 8.48
N HIS A 81 18.84 -2.63 7.90
CA HIS A 81 17.48 -3.08 8.20
C HIS A 81 17.06 -4.19 7.23
N ARG A 82 16.10 -5.04 7.63
CA ARG A 82 15.53 -6.09 6.76
C ARG A 82 14.19 -5.62 6.22
N ALA A 83 13.89 -5.94 4.96
CA ALA A 83 12.55 -5.75 4.42
C ALA A 83 11.52 -6.49 5.28
N PRO A 84 10.37 -5.87 5.58
CA PRO A 84 9.39 -6.46 6.46
C PRO A 84 8.94 -7.84 5.99
N PRO A 85 8.61 -8.76 6.92
CA PRO A 85 7.96 -10.01 6.56
C PRO A 85 6.59 -9.71 5.96
N LEU A 86 6.44 -10.02 4.69
CA LEU A 86 5.17 -9.91 3.98
C LEU A 86 4.54 -11.29 3.94
N GLY A 87 3.25 -11.34 4.25
CA GLY A 87 2.42 -12.51 4.06
C GLY A 87 2.30 -12.88 2.58
N PRO A 88 1.80 -14.08 2.28
CA PRO A 88 1.67 -14.56 0.92
C PRO A 88 0.84 -13.58 0.08
N THR A 89 1.40 -13.13 -1.04
CA THR A 89 0.67 -12.33 -2.01
C THR A 89 -0.43 -13.20 -2.58
N THR A 90 -1.69 -12.88 -2.30
CA THR A 90 -2.77 -13.66 -2.90
C THR A 90 -2.76 -13.42 -4.41
N LEU A 91 -2.73 -14.49 -5.22
CA LEU A 91 -2.77 -14.44 -6.70
C LEU A 91 -3.98 -13.69 -7.28
N LYS A 92 -4.88 -13.19 -6.43
CA LYS A 92 -5.81 -12.10 -6.73
C LYS A 92 -5.09 -10.75 -6.88
N ALA A 93 -3.97 -10.72 -7.58
CA ALA A 93 -3.12 -9.53 -7.77
C ALA A 93 -3.84 -8.37 -8.49
N LEU A 94 -4.96 -8.63 -9.17
CA LEU A 94 -5.86 -7.59 -9.68
C LEU A 94 -6.77 -6.96 -8.61
N ALA A 95 -7.08 -7.69 -7.52
CA ALA A 95 -8.07 -7.32 -6.53
C ALA A 95 -7.48 -6.91 -5.17
N ALA A 96 -6.20 -7.18 -4.92
CA ALA A 96 -5.55 -6.88 -3.66
C ALA A 96 -4.35 -5.95 -3.91
N PRO A 97 -4.38 -4.70 -3.41
CA PRO A 97 -3.26 -3.76 -3.49
C PRO A 97 -2.16 -4.17 -2.48
N ASP A 98 -1.71 -5.42 -2.51
CA ASP A 98 -0.79 -5.96 -1.50
C ASP A 98 0.65 -5.46 -1.74
N ALA A 99 1.43 -5.38 -0.65
CA ALA A 99 2.84 -5.06 -0.75
C ALA A 99 3.63 -6.27 -1.29
N THR A 100 4.60 -6.03 -2.15
CA THR A 100 5.44 -7.06 -2.77
C THR A 100 6.92 -6.72 -2.59
N ARG A 101 7.78 -7.73 -2.45
CA ARG A 101 9.24 -7.51 -2.44
C ARG A 101 9.75 -7.35 -3.86
N VAL A 102 10.60 -6.34 -4.10
CA VAL A 102 11.20 -6.08 -5.41
C VAL A 102 12.67 -6.49 -5.42
N ALA A 103 13.13 -7.13 -6.49
CA ALA A 103 14.54 -7.47 -6.71
C ALA A 103 15.31 -6.21 -7.16
N GLY A 104 16.45 -5.93 -6.52
CA GLY A 104 17.23 -4.69 -6.71
C GLY A 104 17.63 -3.97 -5.41
N GLY A 105 17.43 -4.62 -4.27
CA GLY A 105 17.70 -4.11 -2.93
C GLY A 105 16.69 -4.66 -1.94
N LEU A 106 16.57 -4.04 -0.77
CA LEU A 106 15.46 -4.27 0.15
C LEU A 106 14.39 -3.23 -0.14
N ARG A 107 13.42 -3.58 -0.98
CA ARG A 107 12.36 -2.66 -1.41
C ARG A 107 10.98 -3.31 -1.29
N VAL A 108 9.99 -2.49 -0.97
CA VAL A 108 8.60 -2.91 -0.82
C VAL A 108 7.73 -2.09 -1.76
N ARG A 109 7.11 -2.77 -2.74
CA ARG A 109 6.25 -2.15 -3.76
C ARG A 109 4.78 -2.35 -3.44
N LEU A 110 4.01 -1.28 -3.51
CA LEU A 110 2.57 -1.24 -3.29
C LEU A 110 1.86 -0.73 -4.56
N TRP A 111 0.75 -1.36 -4.93
CA TRP A 111 0.00 -1.00 -6.15
C TRP A 111 -1.39 -0.45 -5.81
N LEU A 112 -1.62 0.81 -6.11
CA LEU A 112 -2.82 1.57 -5.80
C LEU A 112 -3.49 2.01 -7.11
N LEU A 113 -4.83 2.08 -7.16
CA LEU A 113 -5.56 2.53 -8.37
C LEU A 113 -6.26 3.87 -8.12
N ASN A 114 -6.36 4.29 -6.86
CA ASN A 114 -6.88 5.57 -6.37
C ASN A 114 -6.53 5.64 -4.89
N PRO A 115 -5.52 6.41 -4.47
CA PRO A 115 -5.21 6.55 -3.05
C PRO A 115 -6.35 7.30 -2.35
N MET A 116 -6.84 6.73 -1.25
CA MET A 116 -7.80 7.37 -0.37
C MET A 116 -7.22 7.37 1.03
N LEU A 117 -7.31 8.51 1.71
CA LEU A 117 -6.95 8.68 3.11
C LEU A 117 -8.23 8.96 3.88
N ASP A 118 -8.58 8.08 4.81
CA ASP A 118 -9.79 8.22 5.66
C ASP A 118 -11.06 8.57 4.89
N GLY A 119 -11.23 7.97 3.70
CA GLY A 119 -12.38 8.19 2.83
C GLY A 119 -12.28 9.41 1.90
N GLN A 120 -11.28 10.26 2.06
CA GLN A 120 -10.99 11.37 1.14
C GLN A 120 -10.06 10.92 0.01
N ARG A 121 -10.35 11.36 -1.22
CA ARG A 121 -9.43 11.15 -2.34
C ARG A 121 -8.18 11.98 -2.11
N LEU A 122 -7.02 11.33 -2.20
CA LEU A 122 -5.75 12.01 -2.09
C LEU A 122 -5.19 12.22 -3.51
N ASP A 123 -4.78 13.44 -3.81
CA ASP A 123 -4.03 13.67 -5.04
C ASP A 123 -2.58 13.20 -4.88
N PHE A 124 -1.85 13.19 -5.99
CA PHE A 124 -0.47 12.71 -6.02
C PHE A 124 0.48 13.59 -5.18
N ALA A 125 0.31 14.91 -5.24
CA ALA A 125 1.16 15.86 -4.53
C ALA A 125 0.92 15.75 -3.01
N ALA A 126 -0.34 15.74 -2.59
CA ALA A 126 -0.76 15.56 -1.21
C ALA A 126 -0.29 14.21 -0.63
N LEU A 127 -0.32 13.12 -1.42
CA LEU A 127 0.24 11.84 -1.00
C LEU A 127 1.76 11.92 -0.79
N THR A 128 2.46 12.59 -1.71
CA THR A 128 3.91 12.76 -1.63
C THR A 128 4.30 13.60 -0.42
N ASP A 129 3.66 14.75 -0.23
CA ASP A 129 3.90 15.66 0.90
C ASP A 129 3.61 14.98 2.24
N LEU A 130 2.53 14.20 2.31
CA LEU A 130 2.19 13.44 3.51
C LEU A 130 3.27 12.42 3.84
N LEU A 131 3.67 11.58 2.88
CA LEU A 131 4.69 10.55 3.10
C LEU A 131 6.05 11.16 3.43
N TYR A 132 6.39 12.27 2.79
CA TYR A 132 7.60 13.01 3.09
C TYR A 132 7.58 13.56 4.51
N GLY A 133 6.48 14.17 4.93
CA GLY A 133 6.33 14.68 6.30
C GLY A 133 6.45 13.59 7.37
N TYR A 134 5.89 12.39 7.13
CA TYR A 134 6.06 11.26 8.05
C TYR A 134 7.50 10.73 8.09
N LEU A 135 8.14 10.60 6.93
CA LEU A 135 9.51 10.09 6.84
C LEU A 135 10.50 11.07 7.51
N ASP A 136 10.38 12.37 7.23
CA ASP A 136 11.22 13.41 7.80
C ASP A 136 11.01 13.53 9.32
N ALA A 137 9.75 13.57 9.78
CA ALA A 137 9.45 13.60 11.21
C ALA A 137 10.00 12.37 11.95
N ALA A 138 9.90 11.17 11.35
CA ALA A 138 10.44 9.95 11.95
C ALA A 138 11.97 9.92 11.97
N GLN A 139 12.62 10.38 10.90
CA GLN A 139 14.08 10.53 10.82
C GLN A 139 14.58 11.55 11.85
N ALA A 140 13.90 12.69 12.00
CA ALA A 140 14.20 13.70 13.00
C ALA A 140 14.04 13.14 14.43
N ARG A 141 12.94 12.45 14.74
CA ARG A 141 12.74 11.80 16.06
C ARG A 141 13.80 10.74 16.36
N HIS A 142 14.16 9.92 15.38
CA HIS A 142 15.19 8.90 15.54
C HIS A 142 16.57 9.51 15.77
N THR A 143 16.92 10.54 15.00
CA THR A 143 18.18 11.27 15.14
C THR A 143 18.24 11.99 16.48
N LEU A 144 17.17 12.67 16.89
CA LEU A 144 17.06 13.28 18.21
C LEU A 144 17.11 12.25 19.34
N GLY A 145 16.51 11.08 19.17
CA GLY A 145 16.58 9.98 20.14
C GLY A 145 18.00 9.42 20.30
N LYS A 146 18.78 9.38 19.22
CA LYS A 146 20.20 9.00 19.26
C LYS A 146 21.10 10.07 19.87
N LEU A 147 20.84 11.35 19.59
CA LEU A 147 21.65 12.47 20.07
C LEU A 147 21.30 12.87 21.52
N PHE A 148 20.06 12.66 21.95
CA PHE A 148 19.56 13.02 23.29
C PHE A 148 18.82 11.87 23.97
N PRO A 149 19.50 10.75 24.29
CA PRO A 149 18.87 9.60 24.95
C PRO A 149 18.26 9.92 26.33
N ALA A 150 18.69 11.02 26.96
CA ALA A 150 18.14 11.50 28.24
C ALA A 150 16.76 12.18 28.11
N ALA A 151 16.43 12.79 26.97
CA ALA A 151 15.15 13.49 26.77
C ALA A 151 13.97 12.52 26.58
N HIS A 152 14.24 11.31 26.07
CA HIS A 152 13.23 10.25 25.94
C HIS A 152 12.75 9.71 27.30
N ARG A 153 13.60 9.79 28.34
CA ARG A 153 13.25 9.35 29.69
C ARG A 153 12.32 10.35 30.40
N SER A 154 12.43 11.64 30.09
CA SER A 154 11.64 12.72 30.70
C SER A 154 10.21 12.82 30.16
N GLY A 155 9.98 12.40 28.91
CA GLY A 155 8.63 12.33 28.31
C GLY A 155 7.77 11.22 28.92
N ALA A 156 8.36 10.05 29.19
CA ALA A 156 7.67 8.93 29.82
C ALA A 156 7.26 9.22 31.28
N VAL A 157 8.09 9.98 32.02
CA VAL A 157 7.77 10.37 33.40
C VAL A 157 6.63 11.39 33.47
N ARG A 158 6.52 12.30 32.49
CA ARG A 158 5.47 13.33 32.52
C ARG A 158 4.08 12.81 32.10
N GLN A 159 4.01 11.71 31.35
CA GLN A 159 2.74 11.03 31.05
C GLN A 159 2.24 10.15 32.20
N SER A 160 3.11 9.74 33.13
CA SER A 160 2.72 8.97 34.34
C SER A 160 2.33 9.84 35.54
N MET A 161 2.49 11.16 35.46
CA MET A 161 2.13 12.13 36.53
C MET A 161 0.94 13.02 36.14
N GLY A 162 0.17 12.60 35.15
CA GLY A 162 -1.02 13.28 34.65
C GLY A 162 -2.26 12.37 34.60
N GLN A 163 -2.39 11.47 35.57
CA GLN A 163 -3.64 10.84 35.96
C GLN A 163 -3.85 11.06 37.46
#